data_AF-A0AA37PGN2-F1
#
_entry.id   AF-A0AA37PGN2-F1
#
_cell.length_a   1.000
_cell.length_b   1.000
_cell.length_c   1.000
_cell.angle_alpha   90.00
_cell.angle_beta   90.00
_cell.angle_gamma   90.00
#
_symmetry.space_group_name_H-M   'P 1'
#
loop_
_entity.id
_entity.type
_entity.pdbx_description
1 polymer ?
#
loop_
_entity_poly.entity_id
_entity_poly.type
_entity_poly.pdbx_seq_one_letter_code
_entity_poly.pdbx_strand_id
1 'polypeptide(L)'
;MEELNFPGNCLKGSRPILSFDAAFEDEKNPHLQVIKQAFIANLRVPQGARKSKPFIDRVIGFSYLDGKIWIRQYQVQEVEADENSDEPTTKVHAGKRTDVKLMEIGPRFTATPILIQEGSFGGPLLWNSKEFVSPNQIRADIKRKKATRHVSRVEQQVERLSKKGELGIRSKGGRPAAKDELDTKTLFA
;
A
#
# COMPACT_ATOMS: atom_id res chain seq x y z
N MET A 1 -11.82 -19.51 4.11
CA MET A 1 -10.99 -18.38 4.54
C MET A 1 -10.07 -18.94 5.61
N GLU A 2 -8.76 -18.90 5.39
CA GLU A 2 -7.77 -19.72 6.12
C GLU A 2 -6.96 -18.88 7.14
N GLU A 3 -7.16 -17.56 7.15
CA GLU A 3 -6.52 -16.67 8.14
C GLU A 3 -7.29 -16.70 9.47
N LEU A 4 -6.58 -17.04 10.55
CA LEU A 4 -7.11 -17.18 11.91
C LEU A 4 -7.76 -15.88 12.46
N ASN A 5 -7.37 -14.73 11.93
CA ASN A 5 -7.78 -13.42 12.43
C ASN A 5 -9.15 -12.94 11.91
N PHE A 6 -9.87 -13.75 11.13
CA PHE A 6 -11.20 -13.42 10.64
C PHE A 6 -12.26 -14.36 11.24
N PRO A 7 -12.76 -14.08 12.45
CA PRO A 7 -13.74 -14.93 13.12
C PRO A 7 -15.16 -14.80 12.55
N GLY A 8 -15.43 -13.75 11.76
CA GLY A 8 -16.76 -13.49 11.21
C GLY A 8 -17.16 -14.46 10.10
N ASN A 9 -18.47 -14.64 9.91
CA ASN A 9 -19.04 -15.39 8.80
C ASN A 9 -20.22 -14.62 8.17
N CYS A 10 -20.60 -14.94 6.94
CA CYS A 10 -21.81 -14.36 6.34
C CYS A 10 -22.49 -15.32 5.36
N LEU A 11 -23.80 -15.13 5.17
CA LEU A 11 -24.56 -15.84 4.15
C LEU A 11 -24.05 -15.51 2.75
N LYS A 12 -23.66 -16.55 2.00
CA LYS A 12 -23.32 -16.44 0.58
C LYS A 12 -24.54 -15.99 -0.22
N GLY A 13 -24.43 -14.84 -0.87
CA GLY A 13 -25.52 -14.23 -1.64
C GLY A 13 -26.42 -13.28 -0.84
N SER A 14 -26.08 -13.00 0.43
CA SER A 14 -26.66 -11.86 1.15
C SER A 14 -26.34 -10.54 0.44
N ARG A 15 -27.24 -9.57 0.60
CA ARG A 15 -27.09 -8.24 0.02
C ARG A 15 -26.25 -7.39 0.98
N PRO A 16 -25.02 -7.00 0.60
CA PRO A 16 -24.17 -6.23 1.49
C PRO A 16 -24.63 -4.78 1.59
N ILE A 17 -24.39 -4.17 2.76
CA ILE A 17 -24.36 -2.71 2.87
C ILE A 17 -22.98 -2.24 2.39
N LEU A 18 -22.96 -1.20 1.54
CA LEU A 18 -21.72 -0.57 1.10
C LEU A 18 -21.55 0.75 1.87
N SER A 19 -20.52 0.83 2.70
CA SER A 19 -20.21 2.02 3.48
C SER A 19 -19.02 2.75 2.86
N PHE A 20 -19.25 3.94 2.33
CA PHE A 20 -18.20 4.77 1.74
C PHE A 20 -17.81 5.90 2.69
N ASP A 21 -16.51 6.18 2.74
CA ASP A 21 -15.95 7.35 3.40
C ASP A 21 -16.40 8.66 2.73
N ALA A 22 -16.41 9.75 3.49
CA ALA A 22 -16.81 11.08 3.02
C ALA A 22 -15.93 11.58 1.85
N ALA A 23 -14.66 11.14 1.83
CA ALA A 23 -13.71 11.45 0.76
C ALA A 23 -14.19 11.04 -0.65
N PHE A 24 -15.11 10.07 -0.76
CA PHE A 24 -15.69 9.67 -2.05
C PHE A 24 -16.77 10.63 -2.57
N GLU A 25 -17.24 11.58 -1.75
CA GLU A 25 -18.21 12.60 -2.14
C GLU A 25 -17.56 13.96 -2.39
N ASP A 26 -16.32 14.16 -1.93
CA ASP A 26 -15.57 15.41 -2.10
C ASP A 26 -15.39 15.80 -3.57
N GLU A 27 -15.84 17.02 -3.92
CA GLU A 27 -15.72 17.58 -5.28
C GLU A 27 -14.27 17.78 -5.74
N LYS A 28 -13.32 17.89 -4.80
CA LYS A 28 -11.88 18.00 -5.10
C LYS A 28 -11.34 16.73 -5.78
N ASN A 29 -11.97 15.58 -5.54
CA ASN A 29 -11.52 14.27 -6.01
C ASN A 29 -12.61 13.58 -6.87
N PRO A 30 -12.94 14.12 -8.06
CA PRO A 30 -14.02 13.58 -8.90
C PRO A 30 -13.77 12.13 -9.36
N HIS A 31 -12.50 11.73 -9.47
CA HIS A 31 -12.12 10.36 -9.79
C HIS A 31 -12.63 9.35 -8.74
N LEU A 32 -12.71 9.73 -7.46
CA LEU A 32 -13.23 8.86 -6.40
C LEU A 32 -14.75 8.67 -6.54
N GLN A 33 -15.49 9.69 -6.97
CA GLN A 33 -16.93 9.58 -7.22
C GLN A 33 -17.23 8.54 -8.32
N VAL A 34 -16.45 8.55 -9.41
CA VAL A 34 -16.56 7.55 -10.48
C VAL A 34 -16.23 6.14 -9.96
N ILE A 35 -15.17 6.02 -9.16
CA ILE A 35 -14.77 4.74 -8.54
C ILE A 35 -15.86 4.23 -7.58
N LYS A 36 -16.49 5.11 -6.79
CA LYS A 36 -17.62 4.76 -5.92
C LYS A 36 -18.77 4.16 -6.74
N GLN A 37 -19.14 4.79 -7.84
CA GLN A 37 -20.20 4.26 -8.72
C GLN A 37 -19.82 2.92 -9.34
N ALA A 38 -18.56 2.76 -9.75
CA ALA A 38 -18.06 1.47 -10.25
C ALA A 38 -18.14 0.37 -9.17
N PHE A 39 -17.76 0.67 -7.92
CA PHE A 39 -17.90 -0.30 -6.82
C PHE A 39 -19.36 -0.62 -6.50
N ILE A 40 -20.25 0.36 -6.51
CA ILE A 40 -21.68 0.12 -6.34
C ILE A 40 -22.19 -0.81 -7.43
N ALA A 41 -21.87 -0.56 -8.69
CA ALA A 41 -22.32 -1.39 -9.81
C ALA A 41 -21.81 -2.84 -9.72
N ASN A 42 -20.57 -3.05 -9.29
CA ASN A 42 -19.94 -4.37 -9.27
C ASN A 42 -20.19 -5.18 -7.98
N LEU A 43 -20.25 -4.52 -6.82
CA LEU A 43 -20.30 -5.19 -5.51
C LEU A 43 -21.72 -5.24 -4.92
N ARG A 44 -22.67 -4.47 -5.47
CA ARG A 44 -24.08 -4.57 -5.09
C ARG A 44 -24.68 -5.87 -5.60
N VAL A 45 -25.51 -6.48 -4.77
CA VAL A 45 -26.39 -7.58 -5.18
C VAL A 45 -27.78 -6.99 -5.46
N PRO A 46 -28.26 -6.98 -6.73
CA PRO A 46 -29.56 -6.43 -7.05
C PRO A 46 -30.69 -7.27 -6.43
N GLN A 47 -31.83 -6.62 -6.18
CA GLN A 47 -33.00 -7.32 -5.65
C GLN A 47 -33.51 -8.33 -6.68
N GLY A 48 -33.81 -9.56 -6.25
CA GLY A 48 -34.27 -10.61 -7.15
C GLY A 48 -33.17 -11.31 -7.96
N ALA A 49 -31.89 -11.01 -7.70
CA ALA A 49 -30.79 -11.74 -8.33
C ALA A 49 -30.89 -13.25 -8.03
N ARG A 50 -30.57 -14.09 -9.01
CA ARG A 50 -30.54 -15.54 -8.83
C ARG A 50 -29.58 -15.90 -7.68
N LYS A 51 -30.05 -16.69 -6.71
CA LYS A 51 -29.33 -17.07 -5.47
C LYS A 51 -29.13 -15.92 -4.46
N SER A 52 -29.79 -14.78 -4.63
CA SER A 52 -29.83 -13.76 -3.58
C SER A 52 -30.59 -14.26 -2.35
N LYS A 53 -30.12 -13.85 -1.17
CA LYS A 53 -30.79 -14.08 0.10
C LYS A 53 -31.41 -12.76 0.58
N PRO A 54 -32.58 -12.80 1.25
CA PRO A 54 -33.30 -11.59 1.64
C PRO A 54 -32.60 -10.81 2.77
N PHE A 55 -31.80 -11.50 3.60
CA PHE A 55 -31.18 -10.93 4.79
C PHE A 55 -29.92 -10.10 4.48
N ILE A 56 -29.69 -9.10 5.33
CA ILE A 56 -28.50 -8.24 5.34
C ILE A 56 -27.62 -8.72 6.49
N ASP A 57 -26.50 -9.34 6.16
CA ASP A 57 -25.63 -10.02 7.13
C ASP A 57 -24.22 -9.43 7.15
N ARG A 58 -23.89 -8.57 6.18
CA ARG A 58 -22.54 -8.03 6.02
C ARG A 58 -22.49 -6.60 5.50
N VAL A 59 -21.43 -5.92 5.89
CA VAL A 59 -21.04 -4.57 5.47
C VAL A 59 -19.69 -4.65 4.76
N ILE A 60 -19.57 -3.97 3.63
CA ILE A 60 -18.29 -3.73 2.98
C ILE A 60 -17.95 -2.25 3.22
N GLY A 61 -16.86 -2.01 3.94
CA GLY A 61 -16.35 -0.66 4.23
C GLY A 61 -15.27 -0.26 3.24
N PHE A 62 -15.38 0.95 2.69
CA PHE A 62 -14.40 1.60 1.83
C PHE A 62 -13.88 2.85 2.53
N SER A 63 -12.62 2.82 2.97
CA SER A 63 -11.95 3.97 3.59
C SER A 63 -10.87 4.51 2.67
N TYR A 64 -10.77 5.84 2.53
CA TYR A 64 -9.74 6.45 1.70
C TYR A 64 -8.66 7.07 2.58
N LEU A 65 -7.44 6.55 2.48
CA LEU A 65 -6.31 7.01 3.28
C LEU A 65 -5.01 6.88 2.48
N ASP A 66 -4.21 7.94 2.45
CA ASP A 66 -2.88 7.98 1.81
C ASP A 66 -2.92 7.55 0.32
N GLY A 67 -3.87 8.11 -0.45
CA GLY A 67 -4.05 7.77 -1.87
C GLY A 67 -4.57 6.35 -2.13
N LYS A 68 -4.90 5.59 -1.07
CA LYS A 68 -5.31 4.18 -1.16
C LYS A 68 -6.71 3.97 -0.61
N ILE A 69 -7.41 3.02 -1.22
CA ILE A 69 -8.73 2.59 -0.82
C ILE A 69 -8.59 1.30 -0.02
N TRP A 70 -8.90 1.37 1.26
CA TRP A 70 -8.93 0.23 2.17
C TRP A 70 -10.30 -0.42 2.11
N ILE A 71 -10.34 -1.70 1.77
CA ILE A 71 -11.57 -2.47 1.65
C ILE A 71 -11.58 -3.55 2.72
N ARG A 72 -12.63 -3.54 3.54
CA ARG A 72 -12.83 -4.49 4.65
C ARG A 72 -14.26 -5.01 4.64
N GLN A 73 -14.43 -6.25 5.09
CA GLN A 73 -15.73 -6.90 5.16
C GLN A 73 -16.05 -7.29 6.60
N TYR A 74 -17.22 -6.88 7.06
CA TYR A 74 -17.70 -7.08 8.43
C TYR A 74 -19.02 -7.83 8.42
N GLN A 75 -19.19 -8.76 9.34
CA GLN A 75 -20.46 -9.38 9.71
C GLN A 75 -21.22 -8.43 10.61
N VAL A 76 -22.53 -8.33 10.40
CA VAL A 76 -23.43 -7.63 11.32
C VAL A 76 -23.90 -8.65 12.36
N GLN A 77 -23.50 -8.45 13.62
CA GLN A 77 -23.92 -9.28 14.74
C GLN A 77 -24.85 -8.46 15.64
N GLU A 78 -26.10 -8.92 15.76
CA GLU A 78 -27.04 -8.38 16.73
C GLU A 78 -26.80 -9.09 18.07
N VAL A 79 -26.57 -8.32 19.13
CA VAL A 79 -26.36 -8.80 20.50
C VAL A 79 -27.47 -8.21 21.36
N GLU A 80 -28.05 -9.01 22.27
CA GLU A 80 -29.01 -8.49 23.25
C GLU A 80 -28.26 -7.50 24.16
N ALA A 81 -28.82 -6.30 24.32
CA ALA A 81 -28.17 -5.27 25.13
C ALA A 81 -28.28 -5.61 26.62
N ASP A 82 -27.18 -5.53 27.34
CA ASP A 82 -27.17 -5.68 28.80
C ASP A 82 -27.93 -4.48 29.41
N GLU A 83 -28.85 -4.74 30.33
CA GLU A 83 -29.70 -3.69 30.95
C GLU A 83 -28.90 -2.63 31.76
N ASN A 84 -27.58 -2.82 31.94
CA ASN A 84 -26.71 -2.03 32.81
C ASN A 84 -25.69 -1.12 32.09
N SER A 85 -25.66 -1.06 30.76
CA SER A 85 -24.76 -0.13 30.04
C SER A 85 -25.48 1.16 29.65
N ASP A 86 -25.00 2.30 30.16
CA ASP A 86 -25.48 3.67 29.89
C ASP A 86 -25.21 4.18 28.45
N GLU A 87 -24.92 3.30 27.49
CA GLU A 87 -24.78 3.70 26.10
C GLU A 87 -26.16 3.83 25.42
N PRO A 88 -26.38 4.85 24.57
CA PRO A 88 -27.68 5.08 23.95
C PRO A 88 -28.00 3.95 22.96
N THR A 89 -28.74 2.94 23.43
CA THR A 89 -29.25 1.82 22.61
C THR A 89 -30.06 2.39 21.44
N THR A 90 -29.60 2.17 20.21
CA THR A 90 -30.07 3.00 19.09
C THR A 90 -31.40 2.56 18.49
N LYS A 91 -31.91 1.33 18.67
CA LYS A 91 -33.25 0.94 18.15
C LYS A 91 -33.94 -0.15 18.97
N VAL A 92 -35.21 0.06 19.29
CA VAL A 92 -36.12 -0.98 19.81
C VAL A 92 -36.80 -1.65 18.61
N HIS A 93 -36.45 -2.91 18.32
CA HIS A 93 -37.22 -3.73 17.39
C HIS A 93 -37.89 -4.87 18.19
N ALA A 94 -39.22 -4.95 18.12
CA ALA A 94 -40.02 -5.99 18.81
C ALA A 94 -39.85 -6.05 20.34
N GLY A 95 -39.62 -4.91 21.00
CA GLY A 95 -39.59 -4.82 22.47
C GLY A 95 -38.27 -5.25 23.14
N LYS A 96 -37.26 -5.68 22.36
CA LYS A 96 -35.91 -5.97 22.86
C LYS A 96 -34.95 -4.84 22.46
N ARG A 97 -34.08 -4.43 23.40
CA ARG A 97 -32.93 -3.55 23.10
C ARG A 97 -31.83 -4.43 22.52
N THR A 98 -31.43 -4.17 21.29
CA THR A 98 -30.34 -4.89 20.61
C THR A 98 -29.25 -3.92 20.21
N ASP A 99 -28.01 -4.30 20.52
CA ASP A 99 -26.81 -3.60 20.10
C ASP A 99 -26.22 -4.29 18.86
N VAL A 100 -25.69 -3.48 17.95
CA VAL A 100 -25.08 -3.98 16.71
C VAL A 100 -23.56 -3.95 16.87
N LYS A 101 -22.94 -5.14 16.84
CA LYS A 101 -21.49 -5.32 16.80
C LYS A 101 -21.05 -5.76 15.41
N LEU A 102 -19.86 -5.33 15.00
CA LEU A 102 -19.27 -5.69 13.72
C LEU A 102 -18.07 -6.63 13.93
N MET A 103 -18.07 -7.77 13.24
CA MET A 103 -16.99 -8.75 13.32
C MET A 103 -16.32 -8.92 11.95
N GLU A 104 -15.00 -8.88 11.86
CA GLU A 104 -14.31 -8.95 10.55
C GLU A 104 -14.41 -10.36 9.96
N ILE A 105 -14.90 -10.45 8.71
CA ILE A 105 -15.06 -11.71 7.95
C ILE A 105 -13.88 -11.90 7.00
N GLY A 106 -13.40 -10.82 6.36
CA GLY A 106 -12.47 -10.86 5.23
C GLY A 106 -13.15 -11.12 3.87
N PRO A 107 -12.42 -11.01 2.74
CA PRO A 107 -11.01 -10.64 2.63
C PRO A 107 -10.76 -9.16 2.90
N ARG A 108 -9.54 -8.85 3.36
CA ARG A 108 -9.02 -7.49 3.55
C ARG A 108 -7.99 -7.17 2.48
N PHE A 109 -8.14 -6.05 1.78
CA PHE A 109 -7.15 -5.61 0.81
C PHE A 109 -7.16 -4.10 0.62
N THR A 110 -6.10 -3.60 0.00
CA THR A 110 -5.93 -2.18 -0.34
C THR A 110 -5.86 -2.05 -1.86
N ALA A 111 -6.70 -1.20 -2.44
CA ALA A 111 -6.66 -0.84 -3.84
C ALA A 111 -6.01 0.53 -4.01
N THR A 112 -5.08 0.66 -4.95
CA THR A 112 -4.50 1.95 -5.34
C THR A 112 -5.00 2.27 -6.75
N PRO A 113 -5.77 3.36 -6.94
CA PRO A 113 -6.22 3.75 -8.28
C PRO A 113 -5.00 4.19 -9.12
N ILE A 114 -4.89 3.63 -10.33
CA ILE A 114 -3.75 3.88 -11.23
C ILE A 114 -4.15 4.85 -12.34
N LEU A 115 -5.19 4.48 -13.09
CA LEU A 115 -5.66 5.20 -14.26
C LEU A 115 -7.16 4.99 -14.48
N ILE A 116 -7.80 5.94 -15.17
CA ILE A 116 -9.19 5.84 -15.64
C ILE A 116 -9.20 6.11 -17.14
N GLN A 117 -9.78 5.18 -17.90
CA GLN A 117 -9.96 5.28 -19.35
C GLN A 117 -11.42 5.56 -19.68
N GLU A 118 -11.65 6.21 -20.81
CA GLU A 118 -13.01 6.53 -21.28
C GLU A 118 -13.81 5.29 -21.68
N GLY A 119 -13.17 4.33 -22.36
CA GLY A 119 -13.82 3.18 -22.96
C GLY A 119 -13.66 1.87 -22.18
N SER A 120 -14.32 0.82 -22.69
CA SER A 120 -14.17 -0.54 -22.19
C SER A 120 -12.83 -1.12 -22.65
N PHE A 121 -11.86 -1.18 -21.74
CA PHE A 121 -10.49 -1.67 -21.98
C PHE A 121 -9.69 -0.90 -23.05
N GLY A 122 -10.03 0.38 -23.28
CA GLY A 122 -9.36 1.21 -24.27
C GLY A 122 -9.85 2.66 -24.28
N GLY A 123 -9.32 3.45 -25.21
CA GLY A 123 -9.64 4.88 -25.32
C GLY A 123 -8.65 5.79 -24.60
N PRO A 124 -8.87 7.12 -24.67
CA PRO A 124 -7.99 8.10 -24.07
C PRO A 124 -8.01 8.01 -22.53
N LEU A 125 -6.91 8.47 -21.95
CA LEU A 125 -6.71 8.51 -20.51
C LEU A 125 -7.39 9.75 -19.94
N LEU A 126 -8.42 9.56 -19.10
CA LEU A 126 -9.16 10.65 -18.47
C LEU A 126 -8.51 11.11 -17.17
N TRP A 127 -7.87 10.20 -16.44
CA TRP A 127 -7.21 10.50 -15.18
C TRP A 127 -6.04 9.54 -14.93
N ASN A 128 -4.97 10.06 -14.34
CA ASN A 128 -3.82 9.30 -13.90
C ASN A 128 -3.43 9.65 -12.45
N SER A 129 -3.04 8.63 -11.69
CA SER A 129 -2.45 8.83 -10.37
C SER A 129 -1.01 9.31 -10.52
N LYS A 130 -0.70 10.47 -9.94
CA LYS A 130 0.67 11.00 -9.88
C LYS A 130 1.52 10.33 -8.80
N GLU A 131 0.87 9.79 -7.78
CA GLU A 131 1.51 9.18 -6.61
C GLU A 131 1.84 7.71 -6.83
N PHE A 132 1.18 7.06 -7.78
CA PHE A 132 1.39 5.65 -8.06
C PHE A 132 2.75 5.41 -8.72
N VAL A 133 3.62 4.69 -8.01
CA VAL A 133 4.87 4.14 -8.56
C VAL A 133 4.71 2.63 -8.73
N SER A 134 5.02 2.12 -9.92
CA SER A 134 4.89 0.69 -10.18
C SER A 134 5.90 -0.12 -9.32
N PRO A 135 5.51 -1.28 -8.78
CA PRO A 135 6.43 -2.14 -8.02
C PRO A 135 7.67 -2.56 -8.84
N ASN A 136 7.52 -2.69 -10.16
CA ASN A 136 8.62 -3.00 -11.07
C ASN A 136 9.63 -1.86 -11.15
N GLN A 137 9.17 -0.61 -11.18
CA GLN A 137 10.04 0.55 -11.12
C GLN A 137 10.78 0.63 -9.79
N ILE A 138 10.10 0.40 -8.65
CA ILE A 138 10.75 0.33 -7.33
C ILE A 138 11.86 -0.74 -7.32
N ARG A 139 11.59 -1.93 -7.86
CA ARG A 139 12.59 -3.01 -7.97
C ARG A 139 13.75 -2.62 -8.87
N ALA A 140 13.48 -1.98 -10.01
CA ALA A 140 14.49 -1.49 -10.93
C ALA A 140 15.38 -0.43 -10.27
N ASP A 141 14.80 0.51 -9.52
CA ASP A 141 15.51 1.56 -8.81
C ASP A 141 16.40 0.98 -7.69
N ILE A 142 15.90 -0.01 -6.93
CA ILE A 142 16.70 -0.73 -5.93
C ILE A 142 17.90 -1.41 -6.61
N LYS A 143 17.69 -2.06 -7.76
CA LYS A 143 18.78 -2.71 -8.52
C LYS A 143 19.78 -1.68 -9.04
N ARG A 144 19.31 -0.54 -9.54
CA ARG A 144 20.15 0.56 -10.03
C ARG A 144 21.00 1.15 -8.91
N LYS A 145 20.41 1.43 -7.74
CA LYS A 145 21.14 1.90 -6.54
C LYS A 145 22.23 0.93 -6.12
N LYS A 146 21.96 -0.38 -6.14
CA LYS A 146 22.96 -1.42 -5.85
C LYS A 146 24.10 -1.42 -6.88
N ALA A 147 23.78 -1.27 -8.16
CA ALA A 147 24.78 -1.18 -9.23
C ALA A 147 25.66 0.07 -9.08
N THR A 148 25.10 1.25 -8.83
CA THR A 148 25.87 2.49 -8.59
C THR A 148 26.82 2.35 -7.41
N ARG A 149 26.37 1.74 -6.30
CA ARG A 149 27.24 1.46 -5.14
C ARG A 149 28.38 0.51 -5.49
N HIS A 150 28.14 -0.46 -6.37
CA HIS A 150 29.20 -1.35 -6.86
C HIS A 150 30.22 -0.61 -7.72
N VAL A 151 29.76 0.20 -8.68
CA VAL A 151 30.63 1.02 -9.54
C VAL A 151 31.52 1.94 -8.71
N SER A 152 30.93 2.68 -7.76
CA SER A 152 31.69 3.57 -6.87
C SER A 152 32.76 2.82 -6.06
N ARG A 153 32.50 1.59 -5.62
CA ARG A 153 33.51 0.77 -4.92
C ARG A 153 34.67 0.39 -5.82
N VAL A 154 34.38 0.02 -7.07
CA VAL A 154 35.40 -0.34 -8.05
C VAL A 154 36.24 0.89 -8.41
N GLU A 155 35.61 2.03 -8.63
CA GLU A 155 36.29 3.31 -8.89
C GLU A 155 37.22 3.69 -7.73
N GLN A 156 36.74 3.64 -6.49
CA GLN A 156 37.58 3.88 -5.30
C GLN A 156 38.76 2.91 -5.20
N GLN A 157 38.58 1.66 -5.59
CA GLN A 157 39.66 0.68 -5.61
C GLN A 157 40.70 1.05 -6.68
N VAL A 158 40.26 1.41 -7.89
CA VAL A 158 41.14 1.85 -8.99
C VAL A 158 41.88 3.14 -8.61
N GLU A 159 41.19 4.12 -8.04
CA GLU A 159 41.79 5.37 -7.57
C GLU A 159 42.85 5.12 -6.48
N ARG A 160 42.55 4.22 -5.52
CA ARG A 160 43.51 3.83 -4.47
C ARG A 160 44.74 3.14 -5.07
N LEU A 161 44.56 2.33 -6.11
CA LEU A 161 45.66 1.69 -6.82
C LEU A 161 46.54 2.71 -7.55
N SER A 162 45.90 3.65 -8.26
CA SER A 162 46.58 4.77 -8.93
C SER A 162 47.38 5.61 -7.94
N LYS A 163 46.78 6.06 -6.83
CA LYS A 163 47.47 6.81 -5.76
C LYS A 163 48.67 6.06 -5.18
N LYS A 164 48.57 4.74 -4.99
CA LYS A 164 49.70 3.91 -4.52
C LYS A 164 50.81 3.78 -5.56
N GLY A 165 50.48 3.80 -6.85
CA GLY A 165 51.45 3.81 -7.95
C GLY A 165 52.19 5.15 -8.03
N GLU A 166 51.47 6.27 -7.94
CA GLU A 166 52.05 7.62 -7.93
C GLU A 166 53.04 7.81 -6.78
N LEU A 167 52.69 7.32 -5.58
CA LEU A 167 53.54 7.34 -4.39
C LEU A 167 54.74 6.36 -4.46
N GLY A 168 54.89 5.60 -5.55
CA GLY A 168 56.00 4.65 -5.74
C GLY A 168 55.97 3.43 -4.82
N ILE A 169 54.84 3.15 -4.15
CA ILE A 169 54.70 2.05 -3.17
C ILE A 169 54.56 0.69 -3.88
N ARG A 170 54.05 0.67 -5.13
CA ARG A 170 53.74 -0.57 -5.87
C ARG A 170 54.47 -0.75 -7.19
N SER A 171 54.85 0.33 -7.89
CA SER A 171 55.53 0.26 -9.18
C SER A 171 56.97 0.76 -9.06
N LYS A 172 57.89 0.16 -9.82
CA LYS A 172 59.27 0.67 -9.99
C LYS A 172 59.33 2.05 -10.69
N GLY A 173 58.19 2.59 -11.10
CA GLY A 173 58.04 3.92 -11.67
C GLY A 173 56.92 4.68 -10.95
N GLY A 174 57.28 5.82 -10.40
CA GLY A 174 56.46 6.79 -9.66
C GLY A 174 57.39 7.95 -9.28
N ARG A 175 56.88 9.16 -9.04
CA ARG A 175 57.76 10.22 -8.52
C ARG A 175 58.22 9.77 -7.13
N PRO A 176 59.53 9.57 -6.89
CA PRO A 176 59.97 9.32 -5.53
C PRO A 176 59.50 10.49 -4.66
N ALA A 177 59.03 10.19 -3.46
CA ALA A 177 58.79 11.23 -2.46
C ALA A 177 60.06 12.09 -2.38
N ALA A 178 59.90 13.42 -2.35
CA ALA A 178 61.04 14.33 -2.24
C ALA A 178 61.91 13.86 -1.07
N LYS A 179 63.17 13.53 -1.34
CA LYS A 179 64.08 13.05 -0.31
C LYS A 179 64.28 14.20 0.68
N ASP A 180 63.99 13.93 1.95
CA ASP A 180 64.28 14.87 3.01
C ASP A 180 65.80 14.90 3.22
N GLU A 181 66.42 16.07 3.06
CA GLU A 181 67.88 16.22 3.14
C GLU A 181 68.40 15.88 4.56
N LEU A 182 67.53 15.94 5.57
CA LEU A 182 67.82 15.60 6.95
C LEU A 182 67.59 14.11 7.30
N ASP A 183 67.24 13.25 6.34
CA ASP A 183 67.02 11.83 6.63
C ASP A 183 68.35 11.15 7.02
N THR A 184 68.30 10.32 8.06
CA THR A 184 69.49 9.60 8.58
C THR A 184 70.09 8.66 7.54
N LYS A 185 69.27 8.12 6.63
CA LYS A 185 69.74 7.29 5.51
C LYS A 185 70.46 8.08 4.42
N THR A 186 70.28 9.39 4.32
CA THR A 186 71.00 10.25 3.37
C THR A 186 72.21 10.91 4.02
N LEU A 187 72.13 11.25 5.31
CA LEU A 187 73.22 11.86 6.08
C LEU A 187 74.37 10.91 6.44
N PHE A 188 74.09 9.61 6.61
CA PHE A 188 75.06 8.64 7.11
C PHE A 188 75.34 7.48 6.13
N ALA A 189 75.07 7.67 4.83
CA ALA A 189 75.40 6.73 3.76
C ALA A 189 76.83 6.90 3.24
#